data_AF-A0A3D1AFX5-F1
#
_entry.id   AF-A0A3D1AFX5-F1
#
_cell.length_a   1.000
_cell.length_b   1.000
_cell.length_c   1.000
_cell.angle_alpha   90.00
_cell.angle_beta   90.00
_cell.angle_gamma   90.00
#
_symmetry.space_group_name_H-M   'P 1'
#
loop_
_entity.id
_entity.type
_entity.pdbx_description
1 polymer ?
#
loop_
_entity_poly.entity_id
_entity_poly.type
_entity_poly.pdbx_seq_one_letter_code
_entity_poly.pdbx_strand_id
1 'polypeptide(L)'
;MFFKDVIGQDELKLQLTDSVRKGVVPHARLFCGEEGNGGFQLALAYARYLNCTDRGEQDACGTCSSCLKYNELAHPDLHFVFPMISNKSAKKEVCDDYLPEWREFLKTQMTERSYFNIDTWLAWIGAESKQAIIYAAESDKIIHKMNFRIYEADYRILFVWMPDRMHIACANKLLKI
;
A
#
# COMPACT_ATOMS: atom_id res chain seq x y z
N MET A 1 -7.86 -3.20 7.89
CA MET A 1 -6.63 -3.85 8.39
C MET A 1 -6.13 -3.12 9.62
N PHE A 2 -5.87 -3.86 10.70
CA PHE A 2 -5.32 -3.43 11.98
C PHE A 2 -4.14 -4.34 12.37
N PHE A 3 -3.32 -3.97 13.35
CA PHE A 3 -2.23 -4.85 13.78
C PHE A 3 -2.74 -6.18 14.35
N LYS A 4 -3.87 -6.14 15.07
CA LYS A 4 -4.55 -7.34 15.58
C LYS A 4 -5.07 -8.30 14.49
N ASP A 5 -5.25 -7.80 13.26
CA ASP A 5 -5.74 -8.62 12.15
C ASP A 5 -4.60 -9.41 11.47
N VAL A 6 -3.35 -8.99 11.67
CA VAL A 6 -2.16 -9.66 11.12
C VAL A 6 -1.76 -10.82 12.03
N ILE A 7 -1.61 -12.01 11.47
CA ILE A 7 -1.26 -13.21 12.23
C ILE A 7 0.25 -13.20 12.53
N GLY A 8 0.62 -13.41 13.80
CA GLY A 8 2.02 -13.44 14.24
C GLY A 8 2.75 -12.10 14.13
N GLN A 9 4.07 -12.14 13.92
CA GLN A 9 4.94 -10.95 13.79
C GLN A 9 4.91 -10.00 15.00
N ASP A 10 4.70 -10.53 16.21
CA ASP A 10 4.47 -9.72 17.41
C ASP A 10 5.65 -8.80 17.75
N GLU A 11 6.87 -9.30 17.60
CA GLU A 11 8.09 -8.49 17.79
C GLU A 11 8.15 -7.32 16.81
N LEU A 12 7.83 -7.56 15.53
CA LEU A 12 7.85 -6.51 14.52
C LEU A 12 6.74 -5.48 14.72
N LYS A 13 5.54 -5.92 15.13
CA LYS A 13 4.44 -5.01 15.51
C LYS A 13 4.87 -4.09 16.66
N LEU A 14 5.53 -4.64 17.68
CA LEU A 14 6.04 -3.86 18.82
C LEU A 14 7.12 -2.87 18.39
N GLN A 15 8.05 -3.27 17.52
CA GLN A 15 9.08 -2.38 16.98
C GLN A 15 8.47 -1.22 16.18
N LEU A 16 7.44 -1.49 15.38
CA LEU A 16 6.74 -0.48 14.59
C LEU A 16 5.98 0.52 15.48
N THR A 17 5.25 0.04 16.49
CA THR A 17 4.51 0.93 17.41
C THR A 17 5.45 1.75 18.27
N ASP A 18 6.54 1.16 18.79
CA ASP A 18 7.56 1.85 19.59
C ASP A 18 8.27 2.96 18.78
N SER A 19 8.60 2.68 17.52
CA SER A 19 9.16 3.68 16.60
C SER A 19 8.28 4.92 16.47
N VAL A 20 6.97 4.73 16.35
CA VAL A 20 6.01 5.85 16.24
C VAL A 20 5.88 6.59 17.57
N ARG A 21 5.84 5.87 18.70
CA ARG A 21 5.81 6.50 20.05
C ARG A 21 7.05 7.36 20.30
N LYS A 22 8.21 6.94 19.81
CA LYS A 22 9.47 7.69 19.89
C LYS A 22 9.58 8.83 18.87
N GLY A 23 8.62 8.96 17.94
CA GLY A 23 8.68 9.94 16.85
C GLY A 23 9.76 9.64 15.81
N VAL A 24 10.28 8.41 15.76
CA VAL A 24 11.34 7.99 14.84
C VAL A 24 10.71 7.16 13.73
N VAL A 25 10.19 7.84 12.71
CA VAL A 25 9.57 7.23 11.54
C VAL A 25 10.47 7.47 10.31
N PRO A 26 11.15 6.44 9.78
CA PRO A 26 11.90 6.53 8.53
C PRO A 26 10.99 6.94 7.36
N HIS A 27 11.54 7.75 6.45
CA HIS A 27 10.86 8.19 5.23
C HIS A 27 10.59 7.05 4.24
N ALA A 28 11.38 5.97 4.29
CA ALA A 28 11.20 4.77 3.50
C ALA A 28 11.43 3.52 4.36
N ARG A 29 10.56 2.52 4.19
CA ARG A 29 10.70 1.19 4.80
C ARG A 29 10.42 0.12 3.75
N LEU A 30 11.26 -0.91 3.74
CA LEU A 30 11.09 -2.09 2.92
C LEU A 30 10.68 -3.26 3.80
N PHE A 31 9.49 -3.82 3.53
CA PHE A 31 9.02 -5.04 4.15
C PHE A 31 9.37 -6.22 3.25
N CYS A 32 10.28 -7.07 3.70
CA CYS A 32 10.73 -8.26 2.97
C CYS A 32 10.27 -9.54 3.66
N GLY A 33 9.90 -10.53 2.85
CA GLY A 33 9.73 -11.91 3.29
C GLY A 33 9.05 -12.75 2.21
N GLU A 34 8.80 -14.01 2.54
CA GLU A 34 8.19 -14.96 1.62
C GLU A 34 6.73 -14.60 1.31
N GLU A 35 6.26 -15.10 0.19
CA GLU A 35 4.87 -14.94 -0.21
C GLU A 35 3.92 -15.51 0.86
N GLY A 36 2.84 -14.81 1.16
CA GLY A 36 1.91 -15.23 2.20
C GLY A 36 2.33 -14.89 3.63
N ASN A 37 3.46 -14.21 3.85
CA ASN A 37 3.87 -13.81 5.20
C ASN A 37 3.02 -12.67 5.82
N GLY A 38 2.13 -12.04 5.04
CA GLY A 38 1.30 -10.92 5.52
C GLY A 38 2.01 -9.56 5.55
N GLY A 39 3.15 -9.40 4.87
CA GLY A 39 3.94 -8.17 4.87
C GLY A 39 3.17 -6.94 4.34
N PHE A 40 2.34 -7.12 3.30
CA PHE A 40 1.49 -6.04 2.79
C PHE A 40 0.45 -5.59 3.83
N GLN A 41 -0.20 -6.55 4.48
CA GLN A 41 -1.22 -6.30 5.51
C GLN A 41 -0.60 -5.60 6.73
N LEU A 42 0.59 -6.04 7.16
CA LEU A 42 1.33 -5.39 8.23
C LEU A 42 1.68 -3.95 7.88
N ALA A 43 2.21 -3.73 6.67
CA ALA A 43 2.58 -2.41 6.24
C ALA A 43 1.35 -1.48 6.16
N LEU A 44 0.21 -1.98 5.67
CA LEU A 44 -1.06 -1.24 5.65
C LEU A 44 -1.60 -0.94 7.06
N ALA A 45 -1.51 -1.89 7.99
CA ALA A 45 -1.85 -1.66 9.40
C ALA A 45 -0.98 -0.56 10.01
N TYR A 46 0.32 -0.55 9.69
CA TYR A 46 1.25 0.47 10.14
C TYR A 46 0.93 1.85 9.57
N ALA A 47 0.61 1.97 8.28
CA ALA A 47 0.18 3.25 7.69
C ALA A 47 -1.11 3.79 8.33
N ARG A 48 -2.07 2.89 8.59
CA ARG A 48 -3.26 3.25 9.35
C ARG A 48 -2.91 3.78 10.75
N TYR A 49 -2.01 3.10 11.46
CA TYR A 49 -1.56 3.50 12.79
C TYR A 49 -0.88 4.88 12.78
N LEU A 50 -0.02 5.14 11.78
CA LEU A 50 0.67 6.42 11.58
C LEU A 50 -0.28 7.60 11.38
N ASN A 51 -1.39 7.42 10.67
CA ASN A 51 -2.33 8.49 10.37
C ASN A 51 -3.56 8.51 11.30
N CYS A 52 -3.63 7.59 12.27
CA CYS A 52 -4.71 7.54 13.24
C CYS A 52 -4.56 8.65 14.30
N THR A 53 -5.47 9.62 14.27
CA THR A 53 -5.47 10.77 15.21
C THR A 53 -5.73 10.40 16.67
N ASP A 54 -6.33 9.23 16.92
CA ASP A 54 -6.68 8.74 18.26
C ASP A 54 -6.13 7.32 18.46
N ARG A 55 -4.87 7.10 18.06
CA ARG A 55 -4.23 5.78 18.13
C ARG A 55 -4.05 5.33 19.59
N GLY A 56 -4.30 4.05 19.85
CA GLY A 56 -4.01 3.42 21.14
C GLY A 56 -2.54 3.01 21.27
N GLU A 57 -2.21 2.30 22.35
CA GLU A 57 -0.83 1.85 22.60
C GLU A 57 -0.31 0.86 21.56
N GLN A 58 -1.18 0.00 21.02
CA GLN A 58 -0.79 -1.11 20.16
C GLN A 58 -1.51 -1.13 18.80
N ASP A 59 -2.56 -0.32 18.60
CA ASP A 59 -3.34 -0.34 17.37
C ASP A 59 -4.08 0.98 17.11
N ALA A 60 -4.60 1.14 15.90
CA ALA A 60 -5.41 2.29 15.49
C ALA A 60 -6.84 2.19 16.07
N CYS A 61 -7.51 3.33 16.33
CA CYS A 61 -8.84 3.31 16.96
C CYS A 61 -9.95 2.73 16.08
N GLY A 62 -9.83 2.86 14.76
CA GLY A 62 -10.84 2.40 13.82
C GLY A 62 -12.04 3.32 13.62
N THR A 63 -12.18 4.38 14.42
CA THR A 63 -13.38 5.24 14.46
C THR A 63 -13.14 6.67 14.03
N CYS A 64 -11.90 7.17 14.06
CA CYS A 64 -11.59 8.53 13.62
C CYS A 64 -11.73 8.71 12.10
N SER A 65 -11.87 9.96 11.63
CA SER A 65 -12.04 10.28 10.20
C SER A 65 -11.00 9.61 9.29
N SER A 66 -9.72 9.66 9.68
CA SER A 66 -8.65 8.99 8.93
C SER A 66 -8.86 7.47 8.90
N CYS A 67 -9.13 6.85 10.05
CA CYS A 67 -9.39 5.41 10.14
C CYS A 67 -10.58 4.95 9.30
N LEU A 68 -11.65 5.75 9.19
CA LEU A 68 -12.80 5.45 8.35
C LEU A 68 -12.43 5.46 6.86
N LYS A 69 -11.61 6.41 6.42
CA LYS A 69 -11.11 6.46 5.03
C LYS A 69 -10.12 5.33 4.72
N TYR A 70 -9.36 4.88 5.71
CA TYR A 70 -8.52 3.68 5.60
C TYR A 70 -9.34 2.39 5.46
N ASN A 71 -10.56 2.30 6.00
CA ASN A 71 -11.45 1.14 5.77
C ASN A 71 -11.81 1.03 4.28
N GLU A 72 -12.03 2.17 3.61
CA GLU A 72 -12.33 2.23 2.18
C GLU A 72 -11.10 2.24 1.28
N LEU A 73 -9.88 2.23 1.87
CA LEU A 73 -8.61 2.36 1.14
C LEU A 73 -8.58 3.60 0.22
N ALA A 74 -9.30 4.64 0.63
CA ALA A 74 -9.56 5.85 -0.13
C ALA A 74 -9.18 7.11 0.67
N HIS A 75 -8.18 6.99 1.55
CA HIS A 75 -7.60 8.13 2.25
C HIS A 75 -6.85 9.03 1.24
N PRO A 76 -7.04 10.36 1.25
CA PRO A 76 -6.44 11.26 0.26
C PRO A 76 -4.91 11.21 0.24
N ASP A 77 -4.31 11.05 1.43
CA ASP A 77 -2.86 10.91 1.61
C ASP A 77 -2.35 9.46 1.52
N LEU A 78 -3.16 8.51 1.02
CA LEU A 78 -2.79 7.11 0.82
C LEU A 78 -2.76 6.77 -0.68
N HIS A 79 -1.60 6.38 -1.17
CA HIS A 79 -1.37 6.06 -2.57
C HIS A 79 -0.86 4.64 -2.73
N PHE A 80 -1.24 4.00 -3.83
CA PHE A 80 -0.83 2.64 -4.17
C PHE A 80 -0.14 2.61 -5.52
N VAL A 81 0.92 1.81 -5.59
CA VAL A 81 1.65 1.42 -6.79
C VAL A 81 1.81 -0.08 -6.72
N PHE A 82 1.44 -0.76 -7.79
CA PHE A 82 1.41 -2.22 -7.84
C PHE A 82 1.63 -2.68 -9.28
N PRO A 83 2.04 -3.94 -9.50
CA PRO A 83 2.18 -4.47 -10.84
C PRO A 83 0.82 -4.52 -11.53
N MET A 84 0.78 -4.03 -12.76
CA MET A 84 -0.42 -3.98 -13.58
C MET A 84 -0.10 -4.33 -15.03
N ILE A 85 -1.14 -4.42 -15.85
CA ILE A 85 -1.03 -4.67 -17.28
C ILE A 85 -1.41 -3.39 -18.02
N SER A 86 -0.57 -2.96 -18.95
CA SER A 86 -0.95 -1.86 -19.85
C SER A 86 -1.98 -2.35 -20.87
N ASN A 87 -3.10 -1.63 -21.00
CA ASN A 87 -4.11 -1.85 -22.03
C ASN A 87 -4.48 -0.52 -22.69
N LYS A 88 -3.86 -0.23 -23.83
CA LYS A 88 -4.10 1.00 -24.60
C LYS A 88 -5.55 1.16 -25.06
N SER A 89 -6.20 0.07 -25.45
CA SER A 89 -7.60 0.09 -25.91
C SER A 89 -8.55 0.47 -24.78
N ALA A 90 -8.25 0.04 -23.55
CA ALA A 90 -9.02 0.37 -22.35
C ALA A 90 -8.52 1.64 -21.63
N LYS A 91 -7.54 2.36 -22.20
CA LYS A 91 -6.87 3.52 -21.60
C LYS A 91 -6.34 3.27 -20.19
N LYS A 92 -5.81 2.06 -19.95
CA LYS A 92 -5.16 1.71 -18.69
C LYS A 92 -3.65 1.73 -18.86
N GLU A 93 -3.00 2.74 -18.30
CA GLU A 93 -1.57 2.99 -18.48
C GLU A 93 -0.83 3.20 -17.15
N VAL A 94 -1.55 3.53 -16.07
CA VAL A 94 -1.01 3.76 -14.72
C VAL A 94 -1.84 3.04 -13.66
N CYS A 95 -1.29 2.89 -12.46
CA CYS A 95 -1.95 2.19 -11.35
C CYS A 95 -3.28 2.85 -10.96
N ASP A 96 -3.40 4.17 -11.15
CA ASP A 96 -4.62 4.92 -10.88
C ASP A 96 -5.83 4.43 -11.68
N ASP A 97 -5.60 3.90 -12.88
CA ASP A 97 -6.64 3.37 -13.77
C ASP A 97 -7.20 2.02 -13.29
N TYR A 98 -6.54 1.41 -12.30
CA TYR A 98 -6.93 0.16 -11.64
C TYR A 98 -7.31 0.35 -10.18
N LEU A 99 -7.34 1.58 -9.65
CA LEU A 99 -7.62 1.81 -8.24
C LEU A 99 -8.99 1.28 -7.77
N PRO A 100 -10.09 1.41 -8.53
CA PRO A 100 -11.37 0.82 -8.13
C PRO A 100 -11.26 -0.69 -7.92
N GLU A 101 -10.71 -1.41 -8.91
CA GLU A 101 -10.55 -2.86 -8.87
C GLU A 101 -9.56 -3.29 -7.78
N TRP A 102 -8.47 -2.52 -7.60
CA TRP A 102 -7.48 -2.77 -6.56
C TRP A 102 -8.06 -2.63 -5.16
N ARG A 103 -8.85 -1.59 -4.91
CA ARG A 103 -9.51 -1.39 -3.60
C ARG A 103 -10.53 -2.49 -3.32
N GLU A 104 -11.33 -2.86 -4.32
CA GLU A 104 -12.30 -3.93 -4.18
C GLU A 104 -11.61 -5.27 -3.89
N PHE A 105 -10.57 -5.60 -4.66
CA PHE A 105 -9.72 -6.76 -4.45
C PHE A 105 -9.19 -6.80 -3.01
N LEU A 106 -8.52 -5.74 -2.57
CA LEU A 106 -7.96 -5.66 -1.23
C LEU A 106 -9.03 -5.81 -0.14
N LYS A 107 -10.21 -5.19 -0.30
CA LYS A 107 -11.32 -5.33 0.66
C LYS A 107 -11.84 -6.76 0.76
N THR A 108 -11.98 -7.45 -0.37
CA THR A 108 -12.36 -8.87 -0.43
C THR A 108 -11.33 -9.72 0.32
N GLN A 109 -10.04 -9.57 -0.01
CA GLN A 109 -8.96 -10.33 0.63
C GLN A 109 -8.91 -10.08 2.16
N MET A 110 -9.15 -8.85 2.60
CA MET A 110 -9.22 -8.52 4.04
C MET A 110 -10.42 -9.16 4.74
N THR A 111 -11.57 -9.20 4.08
CA THR A 111 -12.80 -9.80 4.64
C THR A 111 -12.65 -11.32 4.78
N GLU A 112 -12.00 -11.95 3.80
CA GLU A 112 -11.73 -13.39 3.79
C GLU A 112 -10.52 -13.79 4.66
N ARG A 113 -9.78 -12.81 5.21
CA ARG A 113 -8.51 -13.01 5.92
C ARG A 113 -7.50 -13.82 5.10
N SER A 114 -7.53 -13.62 3.78
CA SER A 114 -6.65 -14.28 2.83
C SER A 114 -5.43 -13.42 2.55
N TYR A 115 -4.26 -14.06 2.50
CA TYR A 115 -3.07 -13.43 1.96
C TYR A 115 -3.05 -13.63 0.45
N PHE A 116 -2.89 -12.53 -0.27
CA PHE A 116 -2.91 -12.52 -1.72
C PHE A 116 -1.50 -12.43 -2.30
N ASN A 117 -1.41 -12.78 -3.57
CA ASN A 117 -0.20 -12.79 -4.37
C ASN A 117 -0.45 -12.19 -5.75
N ILE A 118 0.57 -12.21 -6.61
CA ILE A 118 0.44 -11.66 -7.95
C ILE A 118 -0.56 -12.43 -8.81
N ASP A 119 -0.64 -13.75 -8.66
CA ASP A 119 -1.50 -14.59 -9.50
C ASP A 119 -2.98 -14.37 -9.18
N THR A 120 -3.33 -14.28 -7.89
CA THR A 120 -4.68 -13.93 -7.43
C THR A 120 -5.10 -12.52 -7.88
N TRP A 121 -4.17 -11.55 -7.89
CA TRP A 121 -4.43 -10.23 -8.47
C TRP A 121 -4.64 -10.29 -9.99
N LEU A 122 -3.81 -11.03 -10.72
CA LEU A 122 -3.93 -11.19 -12.16
C LEU A 122 -5.23 -11.90 -12.56
N ALA A 123 -5.64 -12.91 -11.79
CA ALA A 123 -6.93 -13.58 -11.95
C ALA A 123 -8.10 -12.59 -11.73
N TRP A 124 -8.01 -11.75 -10.70
CA TRP A 124 -9.02 -10.73 -10.40
C TRP A 124 -9.26 -9.77 -11.57
N ILE A 125 -8.19 -9.33 -12.26
CA ILE A 125 -8.30 -8.43 -13.41
C ILE A 125 -8.43 -9.15 -14.76
N GLY A 126 -8.61 -10.48 -14.77
CA GLY A 126 -8.76 -11.28 -15.98
C GLY A 126 -7.51 -11.30 -16.88
N ALA A 127 -6.32 -11.25 -16.29
CA ALA A 127 -5.04 -11.14 -16.98
C ALA A 127 -4.02 -12.23 -16.59
N GLU A 128 -4.50 -13.42 -16.23
CA GLU A 128 -3.72 -14.58 -15.77
C GLU A 128 -2.55 -14.96 -16.70
N SER A 129 -2.71 -14.79 -18.00
CA SER A 129 -1.69 -15.12 -19.01
C SER A 129 -0.66 -14.02 -19.26
N LYS A 130 -0.75 -12.88 -18.57
CA LYS A 130 0.09 -11.71 -18.85
C LYS A 130 1.04 -11.41 -17.70
N GLN A 131 2.22 -10.90 -18.05
CA GLN A 131 3.20 -10.46 -17.07
C GLN A 131 2.90 -9.03 -16.60
N ALA A 132 2.54 -8.88 -15.33
CA ALA A 132 2.38 -7.58 -14.70
C ALA A 132 3.70 -7.00 -14.18
N ILE A 133 3.87 -5.70 -14.43
CA ILE A 133 5.02 -4.89 -14.01
C ILE A 133 4.56 -3.50 -13.59
N ILE A 134 5.43 -2.76 -12.89
CA ILE A 134 5.25 -1.32 -12.67
C ILE A 134 5.97 -0.59 -13.81
N TYR A 135 5.20 0.00 -14.71
CA TYR A 135 5.72 0.61 -15.94
C TYR A 135 6.45 1.94 -15.69
N ALA A 136 7.29 2.33 -16.65
CA ALA A 136 8.05 3.59 -16.61
C ALA A 136 7.18 4.85 -16.46
N ALA A 137 5.94 4.83 -16.96
CA ALA A 137 5.01 5.96 -16.84
C ALA A 137 4.55 6.21 -15.39
N GLU A 138 4.60 5.19 -14.53
CA GLU A 138 4.15 5.30 -13.14
C GLU A 138 5.01 6.28 -12.34
N SER A 139 6.31 6.40 -12.67
CA SER A 139 7.22 7.30 -11.96
C SER A 139 6.73 8.76 -11.97
N ASP A 140 6.17 9.20 -13.09
CA ASP A 140 5.74 10.59 -13.23
C ASP A 140 4.49 10.86 -12.39
N LYS A 141 3.60 9.86 -12.26
CA LYS A 141 2.46 9.91 -11.33
C LYS A 141 2.89 9.89 -9.87
N ILE A 142 3.87 9.04 -9.53
CA ILE A 142 4.43 9.00 -8.18
C ILE A 142 5.01 10.35 -7.81
N ILE A 143 5.94 10.89 -8.61
CA ILE A 143 6.57 12.19 -8.36
C ILE A 143 5.51 13.29 -8.21
N HIS A 144 4.50 13.31 -9.09
CA HIS A 144 3.42 14.28 -9.00
C HIS A 144 2.66 14.19 -7.66
N LYS A 145 2.26 12.99 -7.22
CA LYS A 145 1.58 12.76 -5.94
C LYS A 145 2.45 13.12 -4.74
N MET A 146 3.76 12.83 -4.82
CA MET A 146 4.73 13.14 -3.79
C MET A 146 5.04 14.65 -3.67
N ASN A 147 4.64 15.47 -4.64
CA ASN A 147 4.75 16.92 -4.55
C ASN A 147 3.52 17.61 -3.96
N PHE A 148 2.42 16.89 -3.73
CA PHE A 148 1.25 17.49 -3.12
C PHE A 148 1.50 17.91 -1.67
N ARG A 149 0.72 18.87 -1.18
CA ARG A 149 0.66 19.13 0.25
C ARG A 149 -0.15 18.02 0.91
N ILE A 150 0.28 17.57 2.08
CA ILE A 150 -0.52 16.65 2.89
C ILE A 150 -1.88 17.31 3.18
N TYR A 151 -2.96 16.58 2.93
CA TYR A 151 -4.31 17.12 3.00
C TYR A 151 -4.82 17.17 4.43
N GLU A 152 -4.84 16.03 5.12
CA GLU A 152 -5.41 15.92 6.47
C GLU A 152 -4.67 14.99 7.44
N ALA A 153 -3.76 14.15 6.94
CA ALA A 153 -2.96 13.26 7.79
C ALA A 153 -1.67 13.90 8.32
N ASP A 154 -0.99 13.19 9.23
CA ASP A 154 0.38 13.50 9.63
C ASP A 154 1.38 13.10 8.52
N TYR A 155 1.12 11.97 7.86
CA TYR A 155 1.99 11.40 6.82
C TYR A 155 1.23 11.16 5.52
N ARG A 156 1.87 11.49 4.40
CA ARG A 156 1.52 10.93 3.10
C ARG A 156 2.23 9.61 2.89
N ILE A 157 1.46 8.57 2.60
CA ILE A 157 1.94 7.21 2.46
C ILE A 157 1.83 6.77 1.00
N LEU A 158 2.94 6.30 0.45
CA LEU A 158 2.99 5.60 -0.83
C LEU A 158 3.32 4.13 -0.58
N PHE A 159 2.38 3.25 -0.88
CA PHE A 159 2.62 1.81 -0.92
C PHE A 159 3.12 1.40 -2.29
N VAL A 160 4.28 0.78 -2.34
CA VAL A 160 4.80 0.09 -3.53
C VAL A 160 4.79 -1.40 -3.26
N TRP A 161 3.80 -2.10 -3.82
CA TRP A 161 3.73 -3.55 -3.73
C TRP A 161 4.55 -4.18 -4.85
N MET A 162 5.36 -5.19 -4.52
CA MET A 162 6.31 -5.86 -5.43
C MET A 162 7.23 -4.89 -6.19
N PRO A 163 8.05 -4.10 -5.47
CA PRO A 163 8.98 -3.14 -6.10
C PRO A 163 10.03 -3.83 -7.00
N ASP A 164 10.27 -5.13 -6.83
CA ASP A 164 11.09 -5.97 -7.69
C ASP A 164 10.56 -6.10 -9.12
N ARG A 165 9.24 -5.93 -9.31
CA ARG A 165 8.59 -5.93 -10.64
C ARG A 165 8.56 -4.54 -11.28
N MET A 166 9.33 -3.60 -10.76
CA MET A 166 9.41 -2.25 -11.29
C MET A 166 10.36 -2.18 -12.48
N HIS A 167 9.92 -1.52 -13.55
CA HIS A 167 10.78 -1.24 -14.69
C HIS A 167 11.96 -0.37 -14.24
N ILE A 168 13.18 -0.69 -14.69
CA ILE A 168 14.42 0.03 -14.32
C ILE A 168 14.30 1.54 -14.50
N ALA A 169 13.69 1.99 -15.60
CA ALA A 169 13.50 3.41 -15.86
C ALA A 169 12.57 4.09 -14.83
N CYS A 170 11.57 3.37 -14.30
CA CYS A 170 10.75 3.85 -13.19
C CYS A 170 11.62 3.92 -11.92
N ALA A 171 12.28 2.83 -11.56
CA ALA A 171 13.09 2.74 -10.34
C ALA A 171 14.16 3.84 -10.26
N ASN A 172 14.90 4.08 -11.35
CA ASN A 172 15.94 5.10 -11.41
C ASN A 172 15.40 6.53 -11.22
N LYS A 173 14.19 6.82 -11.70
CA LYS A 173 13.55 8.13 -11.49
C LYS A 173 13.15 8.33 -10.02
N LEU A 174 12.81 7.25 -9.30
CA LEU A 174 12.41 7.30 -7.90
C LEU A 174 13.60 7.44 -6.92
N LEU A 175 14.85 7.32 -7.38
CA LEU A 175 16.03 7.48 -6.51
C LEU A 175 16.28 8.93 -6.05
N LYS A 176 15.56 9.91 -6.60
CA LYS A 176 15.81 11.34 -6.39
C LYS A 176 14.66 12.10 -5.71
N ILE A 177 13.65 11.38 -5.20
CA ILE A 177 12.47 11.94 -4.51
C ILE A 177 12.59 11.84 -3.00
#